data_AF-E8X6H3-F1
#
_entry.id   AF-E8X6H3-F1
#
_cell.length_a   1.000
_cell.length_b   1.000
_cell.length_c   1.000
_cell.angle_alpha   90.00
_cell.angle_beta   90.00
_cell.angle_gamma   90.00
#
_symmetry.space_group_name_H-M   'P 1'
#
loop_
_entity.id
_entity.type
_entity.pdbx_description
1 polymer ?
#
loop_
_entity_poly.entity_id
_entity_poly.type
_entity_poly.pdbx_seq_one_letter_code
_entity_poly.pdbx_strand_id
1 'polypeptide(L)'
;MPPRLFAFRASVFLALLALVSSPPLWAQAEPLTNKPERLEWFRDQGLGLFIHWSVDSQLGVIISHSLAGASDEYVERFYKELPQTFNPSHFDPDALARLARTAGFRYMVFTTKHHNGFAMWNTTTTPFSITHTPYARDLTSQLFTAFRAQGVAPGVYFSPDDFLWLHNHGKEIQRLVPEVQPSANPGLLALDQQQVTELMTHYGPVSAVFFDGEAKDLRNIVWKLQPDAVVTRGAIETPEQNVPGAPLPGAWEANMTMGTAWGYQPSDEHYKSVQDLLHILIQTRARGGNLLLNVGLKPDGSLPTEQEERLRTLGSWMFVNSDAIYGTRPWVVTNEENIWFTRSRDHNDLYAIFDPEDTAEPWKRGDARDFVLKTVRATPSTTIGILGQNDHIVEYRPNLSPRSTFEQKPDGLHIHVMRAQRLRDSDEWPYPSVIHLTNVEEAFTPPVVHTLSARQSSGEIELQGDWAGAEAPGARFGFDYRIITGEDTRSRLHGWQHLPQQPASHPGSYSATFHPDPQEQYEFRSVLLHPLLTLYGETVSASIH
;
A
#
# COMPACT_ATOMS: atom_id res chain seq x y z
N MET A 1 -9.13 71.90 -54.25
CA MET A 1 -9.20 73.35 -53.91
C MET A 1 -10.66 73.70 -53.61
N PRO A 2 -10.93 74.61 -52.66
CA PRO A 2 -11.83 74.42 -51.50
C PRO A 2 -13.31 74.82 -51.80
N PRO A 3 -14.27 74.61 -50.86
CA PRO A 3 -14.61 75.69 -49.90
C PRO A 3 -15.04 75.17 -48.49
N ARG A 4 -14.56 75.81 -47.41
CA ARG A 4 -15.20 76.85 -46.56
C ARG A 4 -16.20 76.36 -45.50
N LEU A 5 -15.91 76.81 -44.27
CA LEU A 5 -16.67 76.73 -43.03
C LEU A 5 -18.11 77.25 -43.15
N PHE A 6 -19.01 76.63 -42.39
CA PHE A 6 -20.05 77.33 -41.63
C PHE A 6 -20.21 76.68 -40.24
N ALA A 7 -20.28 77.54 -39.23
CA ALA A 7 -20.46 77.22 -37.81
C ALA A 7 -21.82 76.56 -37.52
N PHE A 8 -21.96 75.85 -36.39
CA PHE A 8 -23.18 75.93 -35.56
C PHE A 8 -22.97 75.30 -34.16
N ARG A 9 -23.24 76.13 -33.13
CA ARG A 9 -23.77 75.87 -31.78
C ARG A 9 -23.12 74.81 -30.86
N ALA A 10 -22.57 75.35 -29.76
CA ALA A 10 -22.21 74.63 -28.55
C ALA A 10 -23.47 74.17 -27.77
N SER A 11 -23.47 72.90 -27.38
CA SER A 11 -24.30 72.35 -26.30
C SER A 11 -23.37 71.55 -25.37
N VAL A 12 -23.33 71.98 -24.12
CA VAL A 12 -22.57 71.35 -23.02
C VAL A 12 -23.29 70.07 -22.60
N PHE A 13 -22.61 68.94 -22.66
CA PHE A 13 -23.02 67.69 -22.02
C PHE A 13 -21.93 67.27 -21.03
N LEU A 14 -22.29 67.26 -19.74
CA LEU A 14 -21.48 66.66 -18.67
C LEU A 14 -21.43 65.14 -18.90
N ALA A 15 -20.23 64.59 -19.11
CA ALA A 15 -19.99 63.16 -19.04
C ALA A 15 -19.59 62.78 -17.61
N LEU A 16 -20.49 62.09 -16.89
CA LEU A 16 -20.15 61.37 -15.66
C LEU A 16 -19.27 60.17 -16.02
N LEU A 17 -18.01 60.16 -15.56
CA LEU A 17 -17.20 58.94 -15.50
C LEU A 17 -17.74 58.04 -14.39
N ALA A 18 -18.40 56.94 -14.76
CA ALA A 18 -18.62 55.82 -13.85
C ALA A 18 -17.33 54.98 -13.77
N LEU A 19 -16.58 55.14 -12.68
CA LEU A 19 -15.52 54.22 -12.27
C LEU A 19 -16.18 52.90 -11.84
N VAL A 20 -16.14 51.89 -12.71
CA VAL A 20 -16.45 50.50 -12.34
C VAL A 20 -15.25 49.96 -11.57
N SER A 21 -15.29 50.03 -10.25
CA SER A 21 -14.35 49.31 -9.39
C SER A 21 -14.72 47.84 -9.41
N SER A 22 -14.00 47.03 -10.19
CA SER A 22 -14.02 45.58 -10.02
C SER A 22 -13.47 45.26 -8.62
N PRO A 23 -14.19 44.51 -7.77
CA PRO A 23 -13.61 44.05 -6.52
C PRO A 23 -12.38 43.18 -6.85
N PRO A 24 -11.32 43.21 -6.04
CA PRO A 24 -10.22 42.28 -6.22
C PRO A 24 -10.81 40.86 -6.17
N LEU A 25 -10.49 40.03 -7.15
CA LEU A 25 -10.62 38.58 -7.00
C LEU A 25 -9.63 38.20 -5.91
N TRP A 26 -10.13 37.96 -4.70
CA TRP A 26 -9.36 37.27 -3.68
C TRP A 26 -9.20 35.86 -4.24
N ALA A 27 -8.05 35.57 -4.84
CA ALA A 27 -7.68 34.20 -5.15
C ALA A 27 -7.70 33.45 -3.81
N GLN A 28 -8.71 32.61 -3.58
CA GLN A 28 -8.62 31.62 -2.52
C GLN A 28 -7.34 30.83 -2.78
N ALA A 29 -6.39 30.88 -1.85
CA ALA A 29 -5.21 30.05 -1.94
C ALA A 29 -5.67 28.60 -2.12
N GLU A 30 -5.15 27.90 -3.13
CA GLU A 30 -5.53 26.51 -3.35
C GLU A 30 -5.21 25.68 -2.10
N PRO A 31 -6.07 24.74 -1.73
CA PRO A 31 -5.80 23.86 -0.61
C PRO A 31 -4.48 23.13 -0.85
N LEU A 32 -3.61 23.13 0.16
CA LEU A 32 -2.36 22.35 0.11
C LEU A 32 -2.72 20.87 -0.07
N THR A 33 -1.93 20.18 -0.89
CA THR A 33 -2.07 18.76 -1.18
C THR A 33 -0.70 18.16 -1.48
N ASN A 34 -0.64 16.82 -1.57
CA ASN A 34 0.56 16.13 -2.04
C ASN A 34 0.92 16.63 -3.44
N LYS A 35 2.18 17.07 -3.63
CA LYS A 35 2.65 17.51 -4.94
C LYS A 35 2.71 16.31 -5.91
N PRO A 36 2.31 16.48 -7.19
CA PRO A 36 2.33 15.38 -8.17
C PRO A 36 3.68 14.67 -8.29
N GLU A 37 4.79 15.40 -8.30
CA GLU A 37 6.14 14.83 -8.39
C GLU A 37 6.54 14.03 -7.15
N ARG A 38 5.96 14.35 -5.98
CA ARG A 38 6.17 13.60 -4.74
C ARG A 38 5.32 12.33 -4.70
N LEU A 39 4.13 12.36 -5.28
CA LEU A 39 3.35 11.14 -5.52
C LEU A 39 4.06 10.20 -6.50
N GLU A 40 4.69 10.72 -7.55
CA GLU A 40 5.50 9.89 -8.46
C GLU A 40 6.73 9.30 -7.77
N TRP A 41 7.45 10.09 -6.95
CA TRP A 41 8.51 9.55 -6.09
C TRP A 41 7.98 8.43 -5.19
N PHE A 42 6.82 8.62 -4.56
CA PHE A 42 6.24 7.62 -3.67
C PHE A 42 5.91 6.33 -4.42
N ARG A 43 5.28 6.41 -5.59
CA ARG A 43 4.95 5.24 -6.44
C ARG A 43 6.18 4.45 -6.89
N ASP A 44 7.34 5.10 -6.95
CA ASP A 44 8.62 4.46 -7.29
C ASP A 44 9.22 3.67 -6.12
N GLN A 45 8.74 3.84 -4.88
CA GLN A 45 9.34 3.21 -3.69
C GLN A 45 9.02 1.72 -3.53
N GLY A 46 7.81 1.28 -3.89
CA GLY A 46 7.38 -0.12 -3.90
C GLY A 46 7.20 -0.81 -2.55
N LEU A 47 8.15 -0.66 -1.62
CA LEU A 47 8.18 -1.34 -0.32
C LEU A 47 8.63 -0.40 0.82
N GLY A 48 7.77 -0.23 1.82
CA GLY A 48 7.98 0.56 3.03
C GLY A 48 7.86 -0.27 4.30
N LEU A 49 8.59 0.14 5.35
CA LEU A 49 8.59 -0.52 6.65
C LEU A 49 7.69 0.24 7.63
N PHE A 50 6.64 -0.41 8.14
CA PHE A 50 5.87 0.11 9.27
C PHE A 50 6.50 -0.38 10.57
N ILE A 51 6.57 0.46 11.59
CA ILE A 51 7.01 0.06 12.93
C ILE A 51 5.98 0.54 13.94
N HIS A 52 5.24 -0.41 14.54
CA HIS A 52 4.34 -0.14 15.65
C HIS A 52 4.99 -0.53 16.96
N TRP A 53 5.23 0.47 17.80
CA TRP A 53 5.88 0.26 19.09
C TRP A 53 5.53 1.37 20.07
N SER A 54 5.25 0.95 21.30
CA SER A 54 4.84 1.81 22.40
C SER A 54 5.04 1.05 23.73
N VAL A 55 4.84 1.75 24.85
CA VAL A 55 5.03 1.30 26.24
C VAL A 55 4.29 -0.01 26.59
N ASP A 56 3.17 -0.26 25.93
CA ASP A 56 2.30 -1.43 26.04
C ASP A 56 2.82 -2.70 25.37
N SER A 57 3.90 -2.59 24.58
CA SER A 57 4.68 -3.77 24.18
C SER A 57 5.12 -4.62 25.39
N GLN A 58 5.32 -4.00 26.56
CA GLN A 58 5.67 -4.70 27.81
C GLN A 58 4.61 -5.72 28.24
N LEU A 59 3.34 -5.47 27.92
CA LEU A 59 2.24 -6.36 28.25
C LEU A 59 1.99 -7.41 27.17
N GLY A 60 2.50 -7.20 25.95
CA GLY A 60 2.25 -8.09 24.82
C GLY A 60 0.78 -8.11 24.37
N VAL A 61 0.07 -6.99 24.56
CA VAL A 61 -1.36 -6.83 24.21
C VAL A 61 -1.53 -5.99 22.95
N ILE A 62 -2.78 -5.89 22.46
CA ILE A 62 -3.10 -5.03 21.31
C ILE A 62 -2.71 -3.58 21.61
N ILE A 63 -1.98 -2.95 20.68
CA ILE A 63 -1.43 -1.62 20.87
C ILE A 63 -2.56 -0.59 21.07
N SER A 64 -2.55 0.11 22.21
CA SER A 64 -3.55 1.09 22.69
C SER A 64 -4.98 0.61 22.93
N HIS A 65 -5.48 -0.32 22.12
CA HIS A 65 -6.89 -0.71 22.14
C HIS A 65 -7.29 -1.47 23.42
N SER A 66 -6.33 -1.95 24.22
CA SER A 66 -6.62 -2.55 25.52
C SER A 66 -7.16 -1.54 26.55
N LEU A 67 -7.08 -0.23 26.28
CA LEU A 67 -7.65 0.83 27.12
C LEU A 67 -9.15 1.04 26.89
N ALA A 68 -9.65 0.76 25.69
CA ALA A 68 -11.07 0.94 25.37
C ALA A 68 -11.91 -0.12 26.09
N GLY A 69 -12.89 0.30 26.88
CA GLY A 69 -13.71 -0.60 27.72
C GLY A 69 -12.98 -1.18 28.94
N ALA A 70 -11.77 -0.70 29.25
CA ALA A 70 -11.04 -1.12 30.44
C ALA A 70 -11.62 -0.49 31.71
N SER A 71 -11.39 -1.13 32.87
CA SER A 71 -11.74 -0.53 34.17
C SER A 71 -10.80 0.63 34.50
N ASP A 72 -11.25 1.55 35.35
CA ASP A 72 -10.45 2.68 35.82
C ASP A 72 -9.11 2.21 36.40
N GLU A 73 -9.08 1.11 37.17
CA GLU A 73 -7.83 0.59 37.74
C GLU A 73 -6.86 0.07 36.68
N TYR A 74 -7.34 -0.44 35.54
CA TYR A 74 -6.48 -0.80 34.43
C TYR A 74 -5.88 0.45 33.77
N VAL A 75 -6.73 1.43 33.46
CA VAL A 75 -6.33 2.70 32.83
C VAL A 75 -5.30 3.44 33.69
N GLU A 76 -5.53 3.50 35.00
CA GLU A 76 -4.62 4.12 35.96
C GLU A 76 -3.25 3.43 36.01
N ARG A 77 -3.21 2.09 36.05
CA ARG A 77 -1.95 1.34 36.00
C ARG A 77 -1.22 1.51 34.68
N PHE A 78 -1.96 1.53 33.58
CA PHE A 78 -1.40 1.74 32.24
C PHE A 78 -0.65 3.08 32.18
N TYR A 79 -1.26 4.17 32.66
CA TYR A 79 -0.64 5.50 32.58
C TYR A 79 0.40 5.77 33.69
N LYS A 80 0.21 5.23 34.90
CA LYS A 80 1.07 5.56 36.04
C LYS A 80 2.20 4.57 36.27
N GLU A 81 2.02 3.29 36.00
CA GLU A 81 3.00 2.24 36.33
C GLU A 81 3.81 1.82 35.10
N LEU A 82 3.14 1.58 33.96
CA LEU A 82 3.78 0.97 32.79
C LEU A 82 4.99 1.76 32.22
N PRO A 83 4.97 3.11 32.14
CA PRO A 83 6.13 3.88 31.69
C PRO A 83 7.33 3.79 32.64
N GLN A 84 7.11 3.50 33.93
CA GLN A 84 8.18 3.49 34.94
C GLN A 84 9.19 2.37 34.70
N THR A 85 8.82 1.32 33.96
CA THR A 85 9.67 0.17 33.67
C THR A 85 10.10 0.08 32.20
N PHE A 86 9.58 0.93 31.32
CA PHE A 86 9.87 0.85 29.89
C PHE A 86 11.28 1.31 29.57
N ASN A 87 12.18 0.35 29.34
CA ASN A 87 13.58 0.60 29.08
C ASN A 87 14.09 -0.24 27.91
N PRO A 88 14.11 0.30 26.68
CA PRO A 88 14.66 -0.39 25.52
C PRO A 88 16.19 -0.55 25.54
N SER A 89 16.70 -1.41 26.42
CA SER A 89 18.14 -1.58 26.67
C SER A 89 18.89 -2.25 25.52
N HIS A 90 18.20 -2.91 24.59
CA HIS A 90 18.75 -3.55 23.40
C HIS A 90 18.32 -2.86 22.10
N PHE A 91 17.78 -1.64 22.18
CA PHE A 91 17.43 -0.88 20.99
C PHE A 91 18.69 -0.48 20.21
N ASP A 92 18.85 -1.07 19.02
CA ASP A 92 19.90 -0.75 18.05
C ASP A 92 19.25 -0.27 16.73
N PRO A 93 19.05 1.05 16.58
CA PRO A 93 18.42 1.61 15.39
C PRO A 93 19.29 1.44 14.14
N ASP A 94 20.61 1.37 14.28
CA ASP A 94 21.52 1.17 13.15
C ASP A 94 21.45 -0.26 12.61
N ALA A 95 21.34 -1.26 13.49
CA ALA A 95 21.11 -2.64 13.10
C ALA A 95 19.77 -2.81 12.39
N LEU A 96 18.70 -2.22 12.92
CA LEU A 96 17.38 -2.26 12.31
C LEU A 96 17.38 -1.56 10.95
N ALA A 97 18.00 -0.38 10.82
CA ALA A 97 18.10 0.35 9.55
C ALA A 97 18.89 -0.44 8.50
N ARG A 98 20.02 -1.08 8.87
CA ARG A 98 20.81 -1.93 7.96
C ARG A 98 20.02 -3.14 7.49
N LEU A 99 19.26 -3.78 8.40
CA LEU A 99 18.40 -4.90 8.05
C LEU A 99 17.29 -4.44 7.11
N ALA A 100 16.62 -3.33 7.41
CA ALA A 100 15.58 -2.77 6.55
C ALA A 100 16.13 -2.48 5.14
N ARG A 101 17.30 -1.85 5.03
CA ARG A 101 17.91 -1.58 3.73
C ARG A 101 18.23 -2.88 2.96
N THR A 102 18.81 -3.86 3.65
CA THR A 102 19.12 -5.18 3.07
C THR A 102 17.84 -5.91 2.62
N ALA A 103 16.76 -5.77 3.39
CA ALA A 103 15.46 -6.37 3.09
C ALA A 103 14.67 -5.65 1.99
N GLY A 104 15.20 -4.55 1.43
CA GLY A 104 14.58 -3.82 0.33
C GLY A 104 13.64 -2.67 0.72
N PHE A 105 13.60 -2.27 1.99
CA PHE A 105 12.77 -1.13 2.36
C PHE A 105 13.37 0.18 1.84
N ARG A 106 12.54 1.04 1.24
CA ARG A 106 12.95 2.35 0.69
C ARG A 106 12.53 3.52 1.54
N TYR A 107 11.49 3.34 2.35
CA TYR A 107 11.04 4.28 3.36
C TYR A 107 10.54 3.53 4.59
N MET A 108 10.33 4.27 5.67
CA MET A 108 9.79 3.73 6.90
C MET A 108 8.76 4.69 7.49
N VAL A 109 7.81 4.16 8.26
CA VAL A 109 6.82 4.92 9.00
C VAL A 109 6.83 4.41 10.43
N PHE A 110 7.10 5.29 11.39
CA PHE A 110 7.20 4.93 12.81
C PHE A 110 6.05 5.51 13.61
N THR A 111 5.44 4.73 14.49
CA THR A 111 4.47 5.23 15.48
C THR A 111 5.13 6.21 16.45
N THR A 112 5.17 7.49 16.09
CA THR A 112 5.67 8.52 17.01
C THR A 112 4.67 8.74 18.13
N LYS A 113 3.36 8.70 17.82
CA LYS A 113 2.25 8.63 18.79
C LYS A 113 1.19 7.65 18.29
N HIS A 114 0.82 6.65 19.09
CA HIS A 114 -0.36 5.80 18.86
C HIS A 114 -1.55 6.28 19.71
N HIS A 115 -2.73 5.67 19.57
CA HIS A 115 -3.97 6.13 20.22
C HIS A 115 -3.88 6.27 21.75
N ASN A 116 -3.01 5.51 22.42
CA ASN A 116 -2.79 5.64 23.87
C ASN A 116 -2.17 6.98 24.29
N GLY A 117 -1.70 7.82 23.35
CA GLY A 117 -1.11 9.12 23.62
C GLY A 117 0.37 9.09 24.01
N PHE A 118 1.03 7.93 24.05
CA PHE A 118 2.44 7.82 24.40
C PHE A 118 3.34 8.39 23.29
N ALA A 119 4.12 9.42 23.62
CA ALA A 119 5.03 10.06 22.68
C ALA A 119 6.40 9.36 22.64
N MET A 120 6.77 8.79 21.49
CA MET A 120 8.06 8.12 21.25
C MET A 120 9.21 9.08 20.88
N TRP A 121 9.01 10.39 21.09
CA TRP A 121 9.98 11.45 20.83
C TRP A 121 10.13 12.39 22.04
N ASN A 122 11.12 13.28 22.01
CA ASN A 122 11.29 14.30 23.06
C ASN A 122 10.30 15.46 22.89
N THR A 123 9.06 15.26 23.35
CA THR A 123 8.00 16.28 23.31
C THR A 123 8.00 17.18 24.54
N THR A 124 7.56 18.42 24.37
CA THR A 124 7.30 19.34 25.48
C THR A 124 5.85 19.32 25.99
N THR A 125 4.95 18.61 25.30
CA THR A 125 3.51 18.72 25.53
C THR A 125 2.98 17.78 26.63
N THR A 126 3.69 16.70 26.94
CA THR A 126 3.25 15.69 27.92
C THR A 126 4.43 14.95 28.56
N PRO A 127 4.37 14.63 29.87
CA PRO A 127 5.34 13.73 30.49
C PRO A 127 5.10 12.26 30.12
N PHE A 128 3.97 11.89 29.50
CA PHE A 128 3.72 10.52 29.03
C PHE A 128 4.46 10.26 27.71
N SER A 129 5.79 10.13 27.81
CA SER A 129 6.72 10.07 26.68
C SER A 129 7.96 9.25 26.99
N ILE A 130 8.66 8.82 25.93
CA ILE A 130 9.87 7.98 26.03
C ILE A 130 11.01 8.64 26.81
N THR A 131 11.10 9.97 26.82
CA THR A 131 12.15 10.69 27.56
C THR A 131 11.88 10.75 29.07
N HIS A 132 10.68 10.38 29.51
CA HIS A 132 10.28 10.30 30.91
C HIS A 132 10.21 8.85 31.44
N THR A 133 10.73 7.88 30.69
CA THR A 133 10.94 6.50 31.15
C THR A 133 12.40 6.27 31.57
N PRO A 134 12.77 5.11 32.13
CA PRO A 134 14.18 4.80 32.42
C PRO A 134 15.11 4.85 31.19
N TYR A 135 14.56 4.79 29.97
CA TYR A 135 15.35 4.95 28.74
C TYR A 135 15.89 6.37 28.57
N ALA A 136 15.06 7.38 28.89
CA ALA A 136 15.41 8.80 28.99
C ALA A 136 16.10 9.41 27.75
N ARG A 137 15.88 8.87 26.55
CA ARG A 137 16.48 9.35 25.29
C ARG A 137 15.42 9.52 24.21
N ASP A 138 15.66 10.44 23.28
CA ASP A 138 14.81 10.63 22.12
C ASP A 138 14.98 9.46 21.13
N LEU A 139 13.96 8.61 21.07
CA LEU A 139 14.00 7.40 20.27
C LEU A 139 13.73 7.68 18.78
N THR A 140 12.74 8.52 18.48
CA THR A 140 12.44 8.96 17.10
C THR A 140 13.67 9.59 16.44
N SER A 141 14.41 10.45 17.13
CA SER A 141 15.63 11.08 16.60
C SER A 141 16.70 10.04 16.24
N GLN A 142 16.93 9.06 17.12
CA GLN A 142 17.89 7.97 16.88
C GLN A 142 17.48 7.13 15.67
N LEU A 143 16.21 6.75 15.59
CA LEU A 143 15.66 5.95 14.50
C LEU A 143 15.75 6.67 13.15
N PHE A 144 15.32 7.94 13.08
CA PHE A 144 15.34 8.71 11.84
C PHE A 144 16.77 8.97 11.35
N THR A 145 17.72 9.17 12.27
CA THR A 145 19.13 9.31 11.93
C THR A 145 19.69 8.04 11.30
N ALA A 146 19.45 6.88 11.92
CA ALA A 146 19.93 5.58 11.43
C ALA A 146 19.33 5.21 10.07
N PHE A 147 18.01 5.37 9.89
CA PHE A 147 17.34 5.06 8.63
C PHE A 147 17.80 5.98 7.49
N ARG A 148 17.94 7.29 7.77
CA ARG A 148 18.48 8.25 6.80
C ARG A 148 19.91 7.89 6.39
N ALA A 149 20.76 7.43 7.32
CA ALA A 149 22.12 6.98 7.02
C ALA A 149 22.17 5.76 6.09
N GLN A 150 21.13 4.91 6.09
CA GLN A 150 21.00 3.77 5.18
C GLN A 150 20.25 4.10 3.87
N GLY A 151 19.92 5.37 3.64
CA GLY A 151 19.14 5.81 2.49
C GLY A 151 17.73 5.22 2.46
N VAL A 152 17.14 4.99 3.64
CA VAL A 152 15.74 4.63 3.83
C VAL A 152 15.01 5.87 4.36
N ALA A 153 14.04 6.35 3.60
CA ALA A 153 13.40 7.64 3.87
C ALA A 153 12.56 7.61 5.16
N PRO A 154 12.82 8.49 6.16
CA PRO A 154 12.05 8.50 7.41
C PRO A 154 10.62 9.02 7.23
N GLY A 155 9.70 8.46 8.01
CA GLY A 155 8.29 8.81 7.99
C GLY A 155 7.64 8.68 9.37
N VAL A 156 6.57 9.45 9.55
CA VAL A 156 5.86 9.61 10.83
C VAL A 156 4.50 8.96 10.73
N TYR A 157 4.17 8.08 11.68
CA TYR A 157 2.79 7.78 12.03
C TYR A 157 2.38 8.63 13.22
N PHE A 158 1.22 9.24 13.14
CA PHE A 158 0.65 10.05 14.21
C PHE A 158 -0.84 9.75 14.34
N SER A 159 -1.28 9.41 15.55
CA SER A 159 -2.69 9.31 15.90
C SER A 159 -3.23 10.66 16.37
N PRO A 160 -4.21 11.28 15.67
CA PRO A 160 -4.97 12.42 16.20
C PRO A 160 -5.92 12.00 17.35
N ASP A 161 -6.35 10.73 17.38
CA ASP A 161 -7.04 10.19 18.54
C ASP A 161 -6.05 10.08 19.72
N ASP A 162 -6.46 10.52 20.90
CA ASP A 162 -5.58 10.55 22.07
C ASP A 162 -6.34 10.14 23.34
N PHE A 163 -6.19 8.87 23.73
CA PHE A 163 -6.89 8.27 24.87
C PHE A 163 -6.42 8.86 26.20
N LEU A 164 -5.18 9.35 26.28
CA LEU A 164 -4.71 10.06 27.48
C LEU A 164 -5.40 11.41 27.60
N TRP A 165 -5.54 12.14 26.49
CA TRP A 165 -6.29 13.40 26.48
C TRP A 165 -7.74 13.19 26.90
N LEU A 166 -8.43 12.17 26.37
CA LEU A 166 -9.80 11.84 26.76
C LEU A 166 -9.90 11.56 28.26
N HIS A 167 -9.04 10.68 28.78
CA HIS A 167 -9.00 10.32 30.20
C HIS A 167 -8.79 11.54 31.10
N ASN A 168 -7.82 12.41 30.77
CA ASN A 168 -7.52 13.61 31.55
C ASN A 168 -8.67 14.66 31.52
N HIS A 169 -9.56 14.57 30.55
CA HIS A 169 -10.72 15.47 30.42
C HIS A 169 -12.04 14.81 30.86
N GLY A 170 -11.98 13.66 31.55
CA GLY A 170 -13.15 12.96 32.06
C GLY A 170 -14.07 12.42 30.96
N LYS A 171 -13.52 12.17 29.76
CA LYS A 171 -14.23 11.56 28.64
C LYS A 171 -13.94 10.06 28.63
N GLU A 172 -14.96 9.28 28.28
CA GLU A 172 -14.82 7.84 28.09
C GLU A 172 -13.81 7.55 26.97
N ILE A 173 -12.91 6.60 27.20
CA ILE A 173 -11.92 6.15 26.20
C ILE A 173 -12.65 5.33 25.14
N GLN A 174 -12.78 5.91 23.96
CA GLN A 174 -13.40 5.30 22.79
C GLN A 174 -12.84 5.93 21.52
N ARG A 175 -13.19 5.38 20.36
CA ARG A 175 -12.71 5.81 19.04
C ARG A 175 -13.84 5.82 18.02
N LEU A 176 -13.65 6.54 16.91
CA LEU A 176 -14.54 6.55 15.75
C LEU A 176 -15.96 7.06 16.05
N VAL A 177 -16.11 7.89 17.08
CA VAL A 177 -17.34 8.63 17.38
C VAL A 177 -17.08 10.13 17.33
N PRO A 178 -18.02 10.96 16.82
CA PRO A 178 -17.77 12.39 16.61
C PRO A 178 -17.30 13.15 17.86
N GLU A 179 -17.77 12.77 19.05
CA GLU A 179 -17.55 13.51 20.31
C GLU A 179 -16.12 13.42 20.84
N VAL A 180 -15.33 12.47 20.36
CA VAL A 180 -13.93 12.25 20.76
C VAL A 180 -12.92 12.66 19.69
N GLN A 181 -13.38 13.09 18.51
CA GLN A 181 -12.52 13.52 17.42
C GLN A 181 -11.95 14.94 17.65
N PRO A 182 -10.79 15.29 17.08
CA PRO A 182 -10.20 16.63 17.16
C PRO A 182 -11.15 17.76 16.72
N SER A 183 -11.98 17.56 15.69
CA SER A 183 -12.94 18.58 15.21
C SER A 183 -13.98 19.00 16.26
N ALA A 184 -14.37 18.08 17.15
CA ALA A 184 -15.29 18.35 18.26
C ALA A 184 -14.57 18.82 19.53
N ASN A 185 -13.24 18.73 19.59
CA ASN A 185 -12.44 18.98 20.78
C ASN A 185 -11.30 19.96 20.46
N PRO A 186 -11.53 21.29 20.51
CA PRO A 186 -10.52 22.29 20.14
C PRO A 186 -9.20 22.19 20.94
N GLY A 187 -9.25 21.73 22.19
CA GLY A 187 -8.06 21.50 23.01
C GLY A 187 -7.23 20.30 22.54
N LEU A 188 -7.88 19.23 22.06
CA LEU A 188 -7.20 18.08 21.45
C LEU A 188 -6.56 18.50 20.11
N LEU A 189 -7.33 19.19 19.26
CA LEU A 189 -6.80 19.71 18.00
C LEU A 189 -5.57 20.62 18.22
N ALA A 190 -5.61 21.52 19.21
CA ALA A 190 -4.47 22.37 19.53
C ALA A 190 -3.24 21.57 19.99
N LEU A 191 -3.44 20.52 20.80
CA LEU A 191 -2.37 19.61 21.20
C LEU A 191 -1.77 18.90 19.97
N ASP A 192 -2.60 18.34 19.10
CA ASP A 192 -2.14 17.64 17.90
C ASP A 192 -1.39 18.58 16.95
N GLN A 193 -1.87 19.81 16.75
CA GLN A 193 -1.18 20.81 15.94
C GLN A 193 0.21 21.15 16.49
N GLN A 194 0.34 21.26 17.82
CA GLN A 194 1.63 21.50 18.47
C GLN A 194 2.57 20.31 18.27
N GLN A 195 2.10 19.08 18.50
CA GLN A 195 2.91 17.86 18.38
C GLN A 195 3.34 17.58 16.93
N VAL A 196 2.43 17.74 15.95
CA VAL A 196 2.78 17.64 14.52
C VAL A 196 3.80 18.71 14.14
N THR A 197 3.67 19.94 14.67
CA THR A 197 4.67 20.99 14.43
C THR A 197 6.06 20.62 14.98
N GLU A 198 6.15 20.06 16.20
CA GLU A 198 7.42 19.57 16.74
C GLU A 198 8.05 18.50 15.81
N LEU A 199 7.27 17.50 15.40
CA LEU A 199 7.73 16.42 14.53
C LEU A 199 8.21 16.91 13.16
N MET A 200 7.51 17.90 12.59
CA MET A 200 7.85 18.47 11.28
C MET A 200 8.98 19.50 11.32
N THR A 201 9.45 19.94 12.48
CA THR A 201 10.50 20.98 12.60
C THR A 201 11.79 20.48 13.23
N HIS A 202 11.74 19.51 14.14
CA HIS A 202 12.91 19.10 14.93
C HIS A 202 13.66 17.86 14.39
N TYR A 203 13.04 17.08 13.50
CA TYR A 203 13.55 15.74 13.12
C TYR A 203 14.17 15.66 11.69
N GLY A 204 14.42 16.83 11.08
CA GLY A 204 14.94 16.95 9.72
C GLY A 204 13.87 16.63 8.65
N PRO A 205 14.28 16.26 7.42
CA PRO A 205 13.33 15.91 6.38
C PRO A 205 12.50 14.67 6.74
N VAL A 206 11.18 14.80 6.64
CA VAL A 206 10.18 13.72 6.76
C VAL A 206 9.58 13.46 5.39
N SER A 207 9.61 12.21 4.95
CA SER A 207 9.24 11.85 3.57
C SER A 207 7.82 11.31 3.45
N ALA A 208 7.29 10.68 4.50
CA ALA A 208 5.93 10.16 4.56
C ALA A 208 5.27 10.49 5.90
N VAL A 209 3.97 10.81 5.90
CA VAL A 209 3.18 11.04 7.11
C VAL A 209 1.87 10.24 7.04
N PHE A 210 1.64 9.40 8.02
CA PHE A 210 0.48 8.53 8.14
C PHE A 210 -0.36 9.00 9.33
N PHE A 211 -1.55 9.55 9.07
CA PHE A 211 -2.47 9.92 10.14
C PHE A 211 -3.53 8.85 10.35
N ASP A 212 -3.66 8.34 11.57
CA ASP A 212 -4.66 7.32 11.89
C ASP A 212 -5.82 7.89 12.73
N GLY A 213 -6.63 8.70 12.06
CA GLY A 213 -7.75 9.45 12.65
C GLY A 213 -8.03 10.72 11.84
N GLU A 214 -8.86 11.62 12.38
CA GLU A 214 -9.19 12.87 11.68
C GLU A 214 -7.97 13.80 11.53
N ALA A 215 -7.53 14.02 10.28
CA ALA A 215 -6.28 14.71 9.99
C ALA A 215 -6.41 16.02 9.19
N LYS A 216 -7.65 16.48 8.93
CA LYS A 216 -7.94 17.54 7.95
C LYS A 216 -7.15 18.82 8.19
N ASP A 217 -7.02 19.25 9.45
CA ASP A 217 -6.29 20.47 9.82
C ASP A 217 -4.80 20.22 10.05
N LEU A 218 -4.40 18.98 10.31
CA LEU A 218 -3.02 18.59 10.59
C LEU A 218 -2.17 18.47 9.31
N ARG A 219 -2.75 17.95 8.22
CA ARG A 219 -2.05 17.80 6.93
C ARG A 219 -1.56 19.13 6.35
N ASN A 220 -2.28 20.24 6.59
CA ASN A 220 -1.85 21.57 6.15
C ASN A 220 -0.57 22.01 6.85
N ILE A 221 -0.37 21.63 8.12
CA ILE A 221 0.87 21.89 8.86
C ILE A 221 2.01 21.11 8.22
N VAL A 222 1.78 19.84 7.88
CA VAL A 222 2.77 18.99 7.19
C VAL A 222 3.22 19.65 5.89
N TRP A 223 2.30 19.96 4.97
CA TRP A 223 2.68 20.52 3.66
C TRP A 223 3.29 21.93 3.75
N LYS A 224 2.97 22.69 4.79
CA LYS A 224 3.59 24.01 5.03
C LYS A 224 5.04 23.90 5.51
N LEU A 225 5.33 22.95 6.40
CA LEU A 225 6.64 22.81 7.06
C LEU A 225 7.57 21.84 6.32
N GLN A 226 6.99 20.82 5.69
CA GLN A 226 7.65 19.74 4.96
C GLN A 226 6.95 19.58 3.59
N PRO A 227 7.14 20.52 2.66
CA PRO A 227 6.40 20.54 1.38
C PRO A 227 6.70 19.35 0.47
N ASP A 228 7.72 18.56 0.77
CA ASP A 228 8.08 17.35 0.05
C ASP A 228 7.65 16.06 0.78
N ALA A 229 6.98 16.17 1.92
CA ALA A 229 6.36 15.02 2.57
C ALA A 229 5.13 14.56 1.78
N VAL A 230 4.98 13.24 1.67
CA VAL A 230 3.74 12.62 1.19
C VAL A 230 2.89 12.27 2.40
N VAL A 231 1.74 12.93 2.55
CA VAL A 231 0.71 12.48 3.49
C VAL A 231 0.06 11.25 2.87
N THR A 232 0.22 10.08 3.48
CA THR A 232 -0.38 8.83 2.98
C THR A 232 -1.80 8.71 3.53
N ARG A 233 -2.00 8.05 4.68
CA ARG A 233 -3.32 8.01 5.32
C ARG A 233 -3.74 9.43 5.73
N GLY A 234 -4.95 9.81 5.30
CA GLY A 234 -5.49 11.17 5.42
C GLY A 234 -5.44 12.01 4.13
N ALA A 235 -4.79 11.52 3.06
CA ALA A 235 -4.76 12.20 1.77
C ALA A 235 -4.76 11.29 0.52
N ILE A 236 -4.36 10.02 0.62
CA ILE A 236 -4.48 9.02 -0.46
C ILE A 236 -5.13 7.74 0.05
N GLU A 237 -5.47 6.82 -0.85
CA GLU A 237 -6.01 5.50 -0.50
C GLU A 237 -4.97 4.65 0.23
N THR A 238 -5.36 4.11 1.40
CA THR A 238 -4.51 3.25 2.22
C THR A 238 -5.23 1.99 2.69
N PRO A 239 -5.54 1.04 1.78
CA PRO A 239 -6.20 -0.21 2.14
C PRO A 239 -5.47 -0.93 3.29
N GLU A 240 -6.22 -1.37 4.28
CA GLU A 240 -5.68 -1.99 5.50
C GLU A 240 -5.98 -3.48 5.52
N GLN A 241 -4.95 -4.29 5.79
CA GLN A 241 -5.03 -5.76 5.84
C GLN A 241 -5.56 -6.42 4.55
N ASN A 242 -5.66 -5.67 3.45
CA ASN A 242 -6.11 -6.16 2.15
C ASN A 242 -5.35 -5.50 1.00
N VAL A 243 -5.27 -6.22 -0.12
CA VAL A 243 -4.82 -5.67 -1.41
C VAL A 243 -6.06 -5.55 -2.29
N PRO A 244 -6.32 -4.38 -2.92
CA PRO A 244 -7.40 -4.21 -3.87
C PRO A 244 -7.40 -5.31 -4.94
N GLY A 245 -8.59 -5.71 -5.42
CA GLY A 245 -8.72 -6.76 -6.44
C GLY A 245 -8.26 -6.31 -7.83
N ALA A 246 -8.40 -5.01 -8.12
CA ALA A 246 -8.05 -4.36 -9.38
C ALA A 246 -7.03 -3.22 -9.17
N PRO A 247 -6.35 -2.73 -10.22
CA PRO A 247 -5.51 -1.54 -10.12
C PRO A 247 -6.31 -0.31 -9.68
N LEU A 248 -5.78 0.45 -8.72
CA LEU A 248 -6.35 1.74 -8.32
C LEU A 248 -5.65 2.91 -9.04
N PRO A 249 -6.37 4.00 -9.34
CA PRO A 249 -5.77 5.18 -9.96
C PRO A 249 -4.83 5.91 -8.98
N GLY A 250 -3.73 6.46 -9.50
CA GLY A 250 -2.82 7.29 -8.73
C GLY A 250 -1.92 6.51 -7.76
N ALA A 251 -1.52 7.18 -6.68
CA ALA A 251 -0.69 6.61 -5.64
C ALA A 251 -1.58 6.05 -4.51
N TRP A 252 -1.28 4.85 -4.04
CA TRP A 252 -1.97 4.20 -2.93
C TRP A 252 -1.00 3.25 -2.20
N GLU A 253 -1.35 2.87 -0.96
CA GLU A 253 -0.47 2.08 -0.09
C GLU A 253 -1.26 1.03 0.71
N ALA A 254 -1.06 -0.26 0.41
CA ALA A 254 -1.57 -1.33 1.26
C ALA A 254 -0.71 -1.43 2.53
N ASN A 255 -1.33 -1.35 3.70
CA ASN A 255 -0.65 -1.56 4.98
C ASN A 255 -1.00 -2.94 5.56
N MET A 256 0.03 -3.69 5.93
CA MET A 256 -0.07 -5.12 6.24
C MET A 256 0.76 -5.47 7.47
N THR A 257 0.19 -6.28 8.36
CA THR A 257 0.96 -6.93 9.42
C THR A 257 1.78 -8.09 8.88
N MET A 258 3.01 -8.26 9.36
CA MET A 258 3.78 -9.48 9.08
C MET A 258 3.14 -10.70 9.75
N GLY A 259 2.59 -10.52 10.95
CA GLY A 259 1.79 -11.51 11.65
C GLY A 259 0.31 -11.20 11.62
N THR A 260 -0.31 -11.34 12.79
CA THR A 260 -1.70 -10.95 13.08
C THR A 260 -1.78 -9.59 13.75
N ALA A 261 -0.70 -9.14 14.40
CA ALA A 261 -0.70 -7.93 15.22
C ALA A 261 0.18 -6.82 14.63
N TRP A 262 -0.19 -5.58 14.95
CA TRP A 262 0.62 -4.39 14.66
C TRP A 262 1.76 -4.27 15.69
N GLY A 263 1.41 -4.18 16.98
CA GLY A 263 2.38 -4.19 18.07
C GLY A 263 2.85 -5.62 18.42
N TYR A 264 3.95 -5.71 19.18
CA TYR A 264 4.48 -7.00 19.65
C TYR A 264 3.46 -7.77 20.51
N GLN A 265 3.13 -8.99 20.10
CA GLN A 265 2.31 -9.93 20.87
C GLN A 265 3.01 -11.29 20.94
N PRO A 266 3.58 -11.69 22.09
CA PRO A 266 4.38 -12.91 22.18
C PRO A 266 3.56 -14.20 22.08
N SER A 267 2.29 -14.18 22.49
CA SER A 267 1.49 -15.39 22.72
C SER A 267 0.34 -15.60 21.75
N ASP A 268 -0.04 -14.57 20.97
CA ASP A 268 -1.16 -14.62 20.03
C ASP A 268 -0.77 -14.04 18.67
N GLU A 269 0.44 -14.37 18.23
CA GLU A 269 0.96 -13.92 16.95
C GLU A 269 1.25 -15.09 16.03
N HIS A 270 0.72 -15.00 14.82
CA HIS A 270 0.92 -15.99 13.79
C HIS A 270 1.50 -15.30 12.57
N TYR A 271 2.76 -15.57 12.26
CA TYR A 271 3.45 -14.91 11.16
C TYR A 271 3.11 -15.50 9.78
N LYS A 272 2.82 -14.62 8.81
CA LYS A 272 2.69 -14.98 7.39
C LYS A 272 3.98 -15.63 6.90
N SER A 273 3.89 -16.55 5.93
CA SER A 273 5.09 -17.14 5.34
C SER A 273 5.83 -16.10 4.49
N VAL A 274 7.12 -16.31 4.19
CA VAL A 274 7.84 -15.40 3.26
C VAL A 274 7.22 -15.45 1.85
N GLN A 275 6.66 -16.58 1.47
CA GLN A 275 5.95 -16.72 0.20
C GLN A 275 4.70 -15.82 0.19
N ASP A 276 3.90 -15.83 1.25
CA ASP A 276 2.72 -14.97 1.38
C ASP A 276 3.12 -13.48 1.33
N LEU A 277 4.22 -13.11 2.01
CA LEU A 277 4.72 -11.73 2.01
C LEU A 277 5.16 -11.28 0.61
N LEU A 278 5.83 -12.16 -0.14
CA LEU A 278 6.23 -11.90 -1.53
C LEU A 278 5.01 -11.80 -2.44
N HIS A 279 4.04 -12.68 -2.27
CA HIS A 279 2.77 -12.66 -2.99
C HIS A 279 2.05 -11.32 -2.79
N ILE A 280 1.88 -10.89 -1.54
CA ILE A 280 1.28 -9.59 -1.20
C ILE A 280 2.05 -8.45 -1.86
N LEU A 281 3.38 -8.45 -1.81
CA LEU A 281 4.22 -7.42 -2.45
C LEU A 281 4.02 -7.39 -3.96
N ILE A 282 4.13 -8.53 -4.63
CA ILE A 282 4.02 -8.66 -6.09
C ILE A 282 2.64 -8.21 -6.57
N GLN A 283 1.59 -8.67 -5.91
CA GLN A 283 0.22 -8.28 -6.22
C GLN A 283 -0.02 -6.77 -6.03
N THR A 284 0.50 -6.21 -4.94
CA THR A 284 0.41 -4.78 -4.66
C THR A 284 1.10 -3.97 -5.76
N ARG A 285 2.29 -4.40 -6.20
CA ARG A 285 3.02 -3.74 -7.29
C ARG A 285 2.36 -3.88 -8.65
N ALA A 286 1.85 -5.07 -8.99
CA ALA A 286 1.12 -5.30 -10.24
C ALA A 286 -0.13 -4.41 -10.36
N ARG A 287 -0.71 -4.03 -9.22
CA ARG A 287 -1.87 -3.12 -9.11
C ARG A 287 -1.48 -1.65 -8.85
N GLY A 288 -0.18 -1.34 -8.85
CA GLY A 288 0.35 0.02 -8.86
C GLY A 288 0.53 0.69 -7.49
N GLY A 289 0.35 -0.06 -6.40
CA GLY A 289 0.47 0.45 -5.03
C GLY A 289 1.82 0.18 -4.39
N ASN A 290 2.06 0.78 -3.24
CA ASN A 290 3.16 0.41 -2.35
C ASN A 290 2.69 -0.55 -1.26
N LEU A 291 3.57 -1.44 -0.82
CA LEU A 291 3.34 -2.24 0.38
C LEU A 291 4.03 -1.59 1.58
N LEU A 292 3.29 -1.31 2.64
CA LEU A 292 3.79 -0.92 3.95
C LEU A 292 3.72 -2.12 4.90
N LEU A 293 4.83 -2.87 5.02
CA LEU A 293 4.89 -4.08 5.82
C LEU A 293 5.31 -3.75 7.25
N ASN A 294 4.51 -4.16 8.22
CA ASN A 294 4.72 -3.85 9.63
C ASN A 294 5.61 -4.84 10.37
N VAL A 295 6.40 -4.29 11.29
CA VAL A 295 7.07 -4.99 12.39
C VAL A 295 6.67 -4.41 13.75
N GLY A 296 6.66 -5.26 14.77
CA GLY A 296 6.45 -4.88 16.17
C GLY A 296 7.69 -5.20 17.00
N LEU A 297 8.30 -4.19 17.62
CA LEU A 297 9.50 -4.37 18.44
C LEU A 297 9.15 -4.88 19.85
N LYS A 298 10.05 -5.69 20.42
CA LYS A 298 9.96 -6.13 21.81
C LYS A 298 10.12 -4.94 22.77
N PRO A 299 9.75 -5.09 24.05
CA PRO A 299 9.92 -4.03 25.05
C PRO A 299 11.35 -3.54 25.22
N ASP A 300 12.32 -4.43 25.05
CA ASP A 300 13.75 -4.11 25.15
C ASP A 300 14.30 -3.42 23.89
N GLY A 301 13.48 -3.21 22.86
CA GLY A 301 13.83 -2.59 21.59
C GLY A 301 14.43 -3.52 20.54
N SER A 302 14.58 -4.81 20.85
CA SER A 302 15.02 -5.81 19.87
C SER A 302 13.87 -6.25 18.95
N LEU A 303 14.21 -6.65 17.72
CA LEU A 303 13.26 -7.27 16.81
C LEU A 303 12.99 -8.73 17.23
N PRO A 304 11.73 -9.22 17.17
CA PRO A 304 11.45 -10.65 17.28
C PRO A 304 12.18 -11.47 16.22
N THR A 305 12.71 -12.63 16.61
CA THR A 305 13.55 -13.48 15.75
C THR A 305 12.76 -13.93 14.51
N GLU A 306 11.49 -14.24 14.68
CA GLU A 306 10.57 -14.66 13.63
C GLU A 306 10.38 -13.57 12.57
N GLN A 307 10.37 -12.30 12.99
CA GLN A 307 10.30 -11.16 12.08
C GLN A 307 11.65 -10.93 11.40
N GLU A 308 12.76 -11.00 12.14
CA GLU A 308 14.12 -10.89 11.59
C GLU A 308 14.40 -11.91 10.49
N GLU A 309 14.08 -13.19 10.72
CA GLU A 309 14.28 -14.28 9.77
C GLU A 309 13.54 -14.03 8.43
N ARG A 310 12.32 -13.50 8.52
CA ARG A 310 11.50 -13.15 7.35
C ARG A 310 12.10 -11.99 6.59
N LEU A 311 12.52 -10.91 7.28
CA LEU A 311 13.16 -9.77 6.64
C LEU A 311 14.46 -10.18 5.93
N ARG A 312 15.27 -11.05 6.54
CA ARG A 312 16.50 -11.57 5.92
C ARG A 312 16.21 -12.39 4.67
N THR A 313 15.20 -13.25 4.73
CA THR A 313 14.81 -14.08 3.58
C THR A 313 14.20 -13.23 2.45
N LEU A 314 13.37 -12.25 2.81
CA LEU A 314 12.87 -11.23 1.88
C LEU A 314 14.03 -10.49 1.21
N GLY A 315 15.05 -10.11 1.99
CA GLY A 315 16.27 -9.47 1.47
C GLY A 315 16.99 -10.28 0.41
N SER A 316 17.11 -11.60 0.58
CA SER A 316 17.69 -12.47 -0.46
C SER A 316 16.90 -12.43 -1.76
N TRP A 317 15.57 -12.37 -1.70
CA TRP A 317 14.73 -12.25 -2.90
C TRP A 317 14.82 -10.84 -3.51
N MET A 318 14.74 -9.79 -2.68
CA MET A 318 14.81 -8.40 -3.11
C MET A 318 16.16 -8.05 -3.73
N PHE A 319 17.27 -8.63 -3.25
CA PHE A 319 18.59 -8.44 -3.83
C PHE A 319 18.66 -8.90 -5.29
N VAL A 320 17.90 -9.94 -5.64
CA VAL A 320 17.86 -10.50 -7.00
C VAL A 320 16.81 -9.79 -7.87
N ASN A 321 15.66 -9.46 -7.30
CA ASN A 321 14.45 -9.15 -8.06
C ASN A 321 13.95 -7.70 -7.90
N SER A 322 14.73 -6.81 -7.27
CA SER A 322 14.29 -5.46 -6.93
C SER A 322 13.79 -4.63 -8.11
N ASP A 323 14.31 -4.89 -9.30
CA ASP A 323 14.00 -4.13 -10.51
C ASP A 323 12.53 -4.34 -10.93
N ALA A 324 11.93 -5.48 -10.57
CA ALA A 324 10.50 -5.75 -10.77
C ALA A 324 9.60 -5.09 -9.70
N ILE A 325 10.18 -4.46 -8.67
CA ILE A 325 9.43 -3.85 -7.57
C ILE A 325 9.52 -2.32 -7.62
N TYR A 326 10.73 -1.78 -7.74
CA TYR A 326 10.94 -0.33 -7.68
C TYR A 326 10.75 0.34 -9.02
N GLY A 327 10.21 1.56 -9.02
CA GLY A 327 10.06 2.33 -10.26
C GLY A 327 9.15 1.67 -11.32
N THR A 328 8.31 0.73 -10.91
CA THR A 328 7.41 0.01 -11.81
C THR A 328 5.99 0.60 -11.82
N ARG A 329 5.22 0.26 -12.85
CA ARG A 329 3.80 0.58 -13.06
C ARG A 329 3.05 -0.68 -13.49
N PRO A 330 1.71 -0.71 -13.34
CA PRO A 330 0.89 -1.79 -13.88
C PRO A 330 1.13 -1.99 -15.38
N TRP A 331 1.13 -3.24 -15.80
CA TRP A 331 0.97 -3.61 -17.20
C TRP A 331 -0.50 -3.54 -17.62
N VAL A 332 -0.83 -3.83 -18.88
CA VAL A 332 -2.23 -3.76 -19.37
C VAL A 332 -3.16 -4.76 -18.67
N VAL A 333 -2.60 -5.84 -18.14
CA VAL A 333 -3.24 -6.76 -17.20
C VAL A 333 -2.36 -6.92 -15.97
N THR A 334 -2.97 -7.19 -14.82
CA THR A 334 -2.22 -7.46 -13.58
C THR A 334 -1.47 -8.78 -13.64
N ASN A 335 -2.09 -9.79 -14.25
CA ASN A 335 -1.57 -11.14 -14.34
C ASN A 335 -2.24 -11.94 -15.47
N GLU A 336 -1.54 -12.98 -15.91
CA GLU A 336 -2.06 -14.07 -16.74
C GLU A 336 -1.88 -15.36 -15.93
N GLU A 337 -2.99 -15.92 -15.45
CA GLU A 337 -2.95 -17.07 -14.55
C GLU A 337 -2.05 -16.75 -13.34
N ASN A 338 -0.96 -17.49 -13.13
CA ASN A 338 -0.01 -17.29 -12.04
C ASN A 338 1.24 -16.48 -12.44
N ILE A 339 1.20 -15.76 -13.57
CA ILE A 339 2.25 -14.84 -14.01
C ILE A 339 1.80 -13.41 -13.77
N TRP A 340 2.39 -12.74 -12.78
CA TRP A 340 2.11 -11.33 -12.48
C TRP A 340 3.01 -10.41 -13.30
N PHE A 341 2.49 -9.24 -13.69
CA PHE A 341 3.24 -8.29 -14.49
C PHE A 341 3.52 -6.99 -13.76
N THR A 342 4.74 -6.50 -13.92
CA THR A 342 5.09 -5.12 -13.65
C THR A 342 5.92 -4.58 -14.82
N ARG A 343 5.78 -3.30 -15.15
CA ARG A 343 6.54 -2.63 -16.22
C ARG A 343 7.34 -1.48 -15.65
N SER A 344 8.57 -1.26 -16.10
CA SER A 344 9.35 -0.08 -15.72
C SER A 344 8.63 1.22 -16.12
N ARG A 345 8.86 2.29 -15.36
CA ARG A 345 8.24 3.60 -15.64
C ARG A 345 8.58 4.17 -17.02
N ASP A 346 9.73 3.82 -17.58
CA ASP A 346 10.15 4.23 -18.93
C ASP A 346 9.64 3.32 -20.05
N HIS A 347 8.85 2.29 -19.69
CA HIS A 347 8.21 1.34 -20.60
C HIS A 347 9.16 0.40 -21.36
N ASN A 348 10.46 0.38 -21.02
CA ASN A 348 11.47 -0.44 -21.69
C ASN A 348 11.51 -1.88 -21.18
N ASP A 349 11.23 -2.10 -19.89
CA ASP A 349 11.36 -3.38 -19.22
C ASP A 349 9.99 -3.90 -18.76
N LEU A 350 9.70 -5.15 -19.10
CA LEU A 350 8.57 -5.91 -18.59
C LEU A 350 9.08 -7.05 -17.72
N TYR A 351 8.53 -7.18 -16.53
CA TYR A 351 8.83 -8.26 -15.60
C TYR A 351 7.63 -9.18 -15.50
N ALA A 352 7.78 -10.41 -16.00
CA ALA A 352 6.83 -11.50 -15.86
C ALA A 352 7.24 -12.34 -14.64
N ILE A 353 6.48 -12.22 -13.56
CA ILE A 353 6.78 -12.79 -12.24
C ILE A 353 5.97 -14.06 -12.06
N PHE A 354 6.63 -15.20 -12.22
CA PHE A 354 6.00 -16.51 -12.05
C PHE A 354 5.88 -16.83 -10.55
N ASP A 355 4.65 -16.91 -10.05
CA ASP A 355 4.32 -17.27 -8.68
C ASP A 355 3.98 -18.77 -8.57
N PRO A 356 4.76 -19.57 -7.81
CA PRO A 356 4.55 -21.01 -7.72
C PRO A 356 3.41 -21.42 -6.76
N GLU A 357 2.72 -20.49 -6.08
CA GLU A 357 1.73 -20.77 -5.02
C GLU A 357 0.71 -21.86 -5.37
N ASP A 358 0.19 -21.87 -6.60
CA ASP A 358 -0.81 -22.86 -7.05
C ASP A 358 -0.22 -24.01 -7.88
N THR A 359 1.11 -24.13 -7.93
CA THR A 359 1.76 -25.20 -8.72
C THR A 359 2.03 -26.43 -7.89
N ALA A 360 1.54 -27.58 -8.37
CA ALA A 360 1.76 -28.88 -7.72
C ALA A 360 3.24 -29.26 -7.58
N GLU A 361 4.11 -28.71 -8.43
CA GLU A 361 5.55 -28.93 -8.39
C GLU A 361 6.37 -27.62 -8.43
N PRO A 362 7.26 -27.39 -7.45
CA PRO A 362 8.20 -26.29 -7.47
C PRO A 362 9.05 -26.32 -8.75
N TRP A 363 9.32 -25.15 -9.34
CA TRP A 363 10.34 -25.06 -10.40
C TRP A 363 11.67 -25.49 -9.80
N LYS A 364 12.38 -26.48 -10.34
CA LYS A 364 13.68 -26.93 -9.80
C LYS A 364 14.83 -26.29 -10.58
N ARG A 365 15.99 -26.24 -9.94
CA ARG A 365 17.21 -25.74 -10.57
C ARG A 365 17.64 -26.71 -11.67
N GLY A 366 17.88 -26.16 -12.86
CA GLY A 366 18.24 -26.89 -14.07
C GLY A 366 17.04 -27.39 -14.88
N ASP A 367 15.82 -27.18 -14.42
CA ASP A 367 14.62 -27.53 -15.18
C ASP A 367 14.21 -26.35 -16.06
N ALA A 368 13.94 -26.63 -17.33
CA ALA A 368 13.36 -25.65 -18.24
C ALA A 368 11.83 -25.62 -18.08
N ARG A 369 11.23 -24.46 -18.34
CA ARG A 369 9.78 -24.25 -18.41
C ARG A 369 9.44 -23.39 -19.61
N ASP A 370 8.30 -23.72 -20.21
CA ASP A 370 7.69 -22.99 -21.30
C ASP A 370 6.52 -22.17 -20.76
N PHE A 371 6.41 -20.91 -21.18
CA PHE A 371 5.27 -20.04 -20.88
C PHE A 371 4.74 -19.40 -22.15
N VAL A 372 3.46 -19.03 -22.14
CA VAL A 372 2.85 -18.25 -23.22
C VAL A 372 2.33 -16.96 -22.61
N LEU A 373 2.94 -15.84 -22.97
CA LEU A 373 2.53 -14.50 -22.54
C LEU A 373 1.62 -13.90 -23.61
N LYS A 374 0.32 -13.88 -23.35
CA LYS A 374 -0.72 -13.58 -24.34
C LYS A 374 -0.83 -12.09 -24.64
N THR A 375 -0.58 -11.24 -23.65
CA THR A 375 -0.62 -9.77 -23.78
C THR A 375 0.70 -9.16 -24.25
N VAL A 376 1.72 -9.98 -24.50
CA VAL A 376 3.08 -9.50 -24.83
C VAL A 376 3.40 -9.78 -26.30
N ARG A 377 3.94 -8.77 -26.98
CA ARG A 377 4.45 -8.86 -28.34
C ARG A 377 5.95 -8.54 -28.37
N ALA A 378 6.74 -9.45 -28.93
CA ALA A 378 8.16 -9.21 -29.13
C ALA A 378 8.41 -8.26 -30.33
N THR A 379 9.45 -7.44 -30.21
CA THR A 379 10.01 -6.60 -31.27
C THR A 379 11.33 -7.21 -31.78
N PRO A 380 11.90 -6.72 -32.89
CA PRO A 380 13.22 -7.17 -33.35
C PRO A 380 14.37 -6.96 -32.34
N SER A 381 14.19 -6.06 -31.37
CA SER A 381 15.16 -5.75 -30.31
C SER A 381 14.84 -6.44 -28.97
N THR A 382 13.82 -7.28 -28.91
CA THR A 382 13.45 -7.95 -27.65
C THR A 382 14.56 -8.88 -27.18
N THR A 383 14.89 -8.77 -25.90
CA THR A 383 15.71 -9.75 -25.18
C THR A 383 14.91 -10.35 -24.03
N ILE A 384 15.28 -11.56 -23.62
CA ILE A 384 14.68 -12.25 -22.48
C ILE A 384 15.78 -12.84 -21.59
N GLY A 385 15.52 -12.89 -20.29
CA GLY A 385 16.33 -13.60 -19.31
C GLY A 385 15.57 -13.80 -17.99
N ILE A 386 16.24 -14.35 -16.99
CA ILE A 386 15.74 -14.41 -15.60
C ILE A 386 16.62 -13.51 -14.74
N LEU A 387 16.02 -12.67 -13.90
CA LEU A 387 16.79 -11.81 -12.98
C LEU A 387 17.66 -12.63 -12.02
N GLY A 388 18.87 -12.14 -11.74
CA GLY A 388 19.84 -12.77 -10.85
C GLY A 388 20.76 -13.81 -11.49
N GLN A 389 20.44 -14.31 -12.68
CA GLN A 389 21.23 -15.33 -13.36
C GLN A 389 21.77 -14.86 -14.71
N ASN A 390 22.72 -15.63 -15.23
CA ASN A 390 23.11 -15.55 -16.64
C ASN A 390 22.64 -16.80 -17.37
N ASP A 391 22.66 -16.72 -18.70
CA ASP A 391 22.20 -17.76 -19.61
C ASP A 391 23.35 -18.67 -20.07
N HIS A 392 24.44 -18.73 -19.32
CA HIS A 392 25.67 -19.41 -19.75
C HIS A 392 25.87 -20.76 -19.08
N ILE A 393 25.60 -20.88 -17.76
CA ILE A 393 25.97 -22.06 -16.99
C ILE A 393 24.91 -22.46 -15.97
N VAL A 394 24.79 -23.76 -15.74
CA VAL A 394 24.21 -24.32 -14.52
C VAL A 394 25.34 -24.97 -13.74
N GLU A 395 25.61 -24.48 -12.53
CA GLU A 395 26.71 -24.95 -11.69
C GLU A 395 26.64 -26.49 -11.50
N TYR A 396 27.78 -27.17 -11.66
CA TYR A 396 27.94 -28.62 -11.65
C TYR A 396 27.19 -29.41 -12.74
N ARG A 397 26.58 -28.74 -13.72
CA ARG A 397 25.82 -29.39 -14.81
C ARG A 397 26.24 -28.84 -16.18
N PRO A 398 27.48 -29.10 -16.66
CA PRO A 398 28.05 -28.48 -17.87
C PRO A 398 27.33 -28.88 -19.18
N ASN A 399 26.52 -29.94 -19.15
CA ASN A 399 25.74 -30.39 -20.32
C ASN A 399 24.38 -29.67 -20.44
N LEU A 400 24.01 -28.84 -19.46
CA LEU A 400 22.79 -28.03 -19.52
C LEU A 400 23.11 -26.63 -20.08
N SER A 401 22.26 -26.17 -20.99
CA SER A 401 22.29 -24.80 -21.51
C SER A 401 21.09 -24.05 -20.94
N PRO A 402 21.28 -23.08 -20.02
CA PRO A 402 20.18 -22.31 -19.45
C PRO A 402 19.72 -21.16 -20.35
N ARG A 403 20.14 -21.14 -21.62
CA ARG A 403 19.82 -20.09 -22.58
C ARG A 403 18.32 -19.93 -22.78
N SER A 404 17.84 -18.72 -22.50
CA SER A 404 16.46 -18.31 -22.72
C SER A 404 16.19 -18.11 -24.21
N THR A 405 15.04 -18.56 -24.69
CA THR A 405 14.59 -18.35 -26.07
C THR A 405 13.12 -17.92 -26.10
N PHE A 406 12.71 -17.33 -27.22
CA PHE A 406 11.32 -16.94 -27.43
C PHE A 406 10.92 -17.03 -28.90
N GLU A 407 9.62 -17.17 -29.14
CA GLU A 407 9.00 -17.17 -30.46
C GLU A 407 7.64 -16.46 -30.40
N GLN A 408 7.43 -15.46 -31.25
CA GLN A 408 6.12 -14.82 -31.38
C GLN A 408 5.18 -15.68 -32.22
N LYS A 409 4.05 -16.11 -31.64
CA LYS A 409 2.99 -16.86 -32.32
C LYS A 409 1.66 -16.10 -32.27
N PRO A 410 0.62 -16.53 -33.03
CA PRO A 410 -0.68 -15.86 -33.03
C PRO A 410 -1.40 -15.85 -31.66
N ASP A 411 -1.10 -16.81 -30.80
CA ASP A 411 -1.71 -16.99 -29.47
C ASP A 411 -0.91 -16.33 -28.32
N GLY A 412 0.28 -15.79 -28.60
CA GLY A 412 1.10 -15.06 -27.63
C GLY A 412 2.59 -15.14 -27.91
N LEU A 413 3.38 -14.58 -27.00
CA LEU A 413 4.84 -14.75 -26.97
C LEU A 413 5.17 -16.05 -26.21
N HIS A 414 5.64 -17.05 -26.94
CA HIS A 414 6.09 -18.32 -26.37
C HIS A 414 7.52 -18.13 -25.88
N ILE A 415 7.78 -18.41 -24.60
CA ILE A 415 9.10 -18.27 -24.00
C ILE A 415 9.55 -19.58 -23.38
N HIS A 416 10.83 -19.89 -23.50
CA HIS A 416 11.48 -21.06 -22.92
C HIS A 416 12.63 -20.58 -22.05
N VAL A 417 12.57 -20.87 -20.75
CA VAL A 417 13.51 -20.36 -19.75
C VAL A 417 13.88 -21.45 -18.76
N MET A 418 15.08 -21.39 -18.19
CA MET A 418 15.57 -22.38 -17.22
C MET A 418 16.12 -21.70 -15.98
N ARG A 419 15.70 -22.13 -14.78
CA ARG A 419 16.31 -21.63 -13.55
C ARG A 419 17.71 -22.22 -13.37
N ALA A 420 18.73 -21.37 -13.43
CA ALA A 420 20.14 -21.79 -13.40
C ALA A 420 20.85 -21.45 -12.08
N GLN A 421 20.51 -20.31 -11.47
CA GLN A 421 21.19 -19.83 -10.26
C GLN A 421 20.85 -20.68 -9.03
N ARG A 422 21.86 -20.88 -8.19
CA ARG A 422 21.75 -21.49 -6.86
C ARG A 422 21.92 -20.40 -5.79
N LEU A 423 20.86 -20.12 -5.06
CA LEU A 423 20.84 -19.12 -3.97
C LEU A 423 20.91 -19.74 -2.57
N ARG A 424 20.76 -21.07 -2.48
CA ARG A 424 20.76 -21.86 -1.25
C ARG A 424 21.63 -23.09 -1.43
N ASP A 425 22.07 -23.69 -0.32
CA ASP A 425 22.77 -24.96 -0.39
C ASP A 425 21.86 -26.11 -0.85
N SER A 426 20.56 -26.01 -0.56
CA SER A 426 19.54 -26.82 -1.23
C SER A 426 19.29 -26.31 -2.65
N ASP A 427 18.93 -27.22 -3.57
CA ASP A 427 18.47 -26.85 -4.92
C ASP A 427 17.03 -26.26 -4.91
N GLU A 428 16.42 -26.12 -3.73
CA GLU A 428 15.06 -25.64 -3.52
C GLU A 428 14.98 -24.13 -3.47
N TRP A 429 14.06 -23.58 -4.26
CA TRP A 429 13.69 -22.17 -4.22
C TRP A 429 12.18 -22.08 -4.43
N PRO A 430 11.41 -21.96 -3.33
CA PRO A 430 9.95 -21.95 -3.39
C PRO A 430 9.37 -20.57 -3.71
N TYR A 431 10.22 -19.58 -3.96
CA TYR A 431 9.79 -18.20 -4.14
C TYR A 431 9.62 -17.84 -5.63
N PRO A 432 8.83 -16.79 -5.93
CA PRO A 432 8.61 -16.32 -7.28
C PRO A 432 9.90 -16.08 -8.06
N SER A 433 9.87 -16.43 -9.35
CA SER A 433 10.98 -16.21 -10.28
C SER A 433 10.60 -15.12 -11.28
N VAL A 434 11.52 -14.19 -11.54
CA VAL A 434 11.24 -13.04 -12.40
C VAL A 434 11.90 -13.21 -13.76
N ILE A 435 11.07 -13.36 -14.78
CA ILE A 435 11.48 -13.33 -16.18
C ILE A 435 11.48 -11.88 -16.63
N HIS A 436 12.62 -11.41 -17.12
CA HIS A 436 12.82 -10.05 -17.58
C HIS A 436 12.81 -10.02 -19.10
N LEU A 437 11.94 -9.18 -19.66
CA LEU A 437 11.82 -8.93 -21.08
C LEU A 437 12.10 -7.44 -21.36
N THR A 438 12.88 -7.16 -22.40
CA THR A 438 13.16 -5.78 -22.83
C THR A 438 12.50 -5.50 -24.17
N ASN A 439 12.16 -4.23 -24.42
CA ASN A 439 11.68 -3.73 -25.72
C ASN A 439 10.49 -4.55 -26.24
N VAL A 440 9.49 -4.82 -25.40
CA VAL A 440 8.25 -5.50 -25.78
C VAL A 440 7.10 -4.53 -25.95
N GLU A 441 6.11 -4.91 -26.74
CA GLU A 441 4.90 -4.13 -26.99
C GLU A 441 3.67 -4.84 -26.41
N GLU A 442 2.61 -4.07 -26.19
CA GLU A 442 1.30 -4.60 -25.83
C GLU A 442 0.72 -5.32 -27.06
N ALA A 443 0.39 -6.61 -26.93
CA ALA A 443 -0.14 -7.38 -28.05
C ALA A 443 -1.53 -6.91 -28.50
N PHE A 444 -2.34 -6.47 -27.53
CA PHE A 444 -3.67 -5.86 -27.67
C PHE A 444 -4.06 -5.14 -26.37
N THR A 445 -5.05 -4.25 -26.43
CA THR A 445 -5.65 -3.64 -25.24
C THR A 445 -6.76 -4.55 -24.69
N PRO A 446 -6.61 -5.09 -23.47
CA PRO A 446 -7.61 -5.97 -22.87
C PRO A 446 -8.88 -5.17 -22.49
N PRO A 447 -10.05 -5.83 -22.46
CA PRO A 447 -11.23 -5.29 -21.82
C PRO A 447 -11.01 -4.88 -20.36
N VAL A 448 -11.75 -3.89 -19.90
CA VAL A 448 -11.84 -3.49 -18.48
C VAL A 448 -13.13 -4.04 -17.91
N VAL A 449 -13.04 -4.69 -16.75
CA VAL A 449 -14.18 -5.30 -16.04
C VAL A 449 -14.45 -4.51 -14.77
N HIS A 450 -15.70 -4.16 -14.50
CA HIS A 450 -16.09 -3.46 -13.28
C HIS A 450 -17.09 -4.28 -12.48
N THR A 451 -16.91 -4.27 -11.16
CA THR A 451 -17.88 -4.76 -10.19
C THR A 451 -18.55 -3.55 -9.58
N LEU A 452 -19.85 -3.40 -9.81
CA LEU A 452 -20.55 -2.13 -9.55
C LEU A 452 -21.23 -2.13 -8.19
N SER A 453 -22.06 -3.12 -7.89
CA SER A 453 -22.74 -3.20 -6.60
C SER A 453 -23.27 -4.60 -6.30
N ALA A 454 -23.49 -4.88 -5.01
CA ALA A 454 -24.39 -5.94 -4.57
C ALA A 454 -25.60 -5.30 -3.87
N ARG A 455 -26.79 -5.77 -4.22
CA ARG A 455 -28.05 -5.32 -3.62
C ARG A 455 -28.78 -6.50 -3.03
N GLN A 456 -29.15 -6.40 -1.77
CA GLN A 456 -29.96 -7.41 -1.10
C GLN A 456 -31.45 -7.14 -1.39
N SER A 457 -32.18 -8.17 -1.82
CA SER A 457 -33.62 -8.12 -2.04
C SER A 457 -34.24 -9.47 -1.77
N SER A 458 -35.22 -9.54 -0.85
CA SER A 458 -36.05 -10.72 -0.61
C SER A 458 -35.29 -12.04 -0.34
N GLY A 459 -34.16 -12.00 0.37
CA GLY A 459 -33.35 -13.19 0.68
C GLY A 459 -32.41 -13.63 -0.46
N GLU A 460 -32.24 -12.79 -1.48
CA GLU A 460 -31.24 -12.93 -2.54
C GLU A 460 -30.29 -11.73 -2.53
N ILE A 461 -29.08 -11.96 -3.05
CA ILE A 461 -28.16 -10.89 -3.43
C ILE A 461 -28.11 -10.82 -4.94
N GLU A 462 -28.45 -9.64 -5.48
CA GLU A 462 -28.21 -9.29 -6.87
C GLU A 462 -26.85 -8.62 -7.01
N LEU A 463 -25.96 -9.24 -7.79
CA LEU A 463 -24.67 -8.69 -8.18
C LEU A 463 -24.80 -7.97 -9.51
N GLN A 464 -24.21 -6.78 -9.61
CA GLN A 464 -24.18 -5.97 -10.83
C GLN A 464 -22.74 -5.66 -11.22
N GLY A 465 -22.45 -5.81 -12.51
CA GLY A 465 -21.14 -5.58 -13.08
C GLY A 465 -21.26 -5.18 -14.55
N ASP A 466 -20.18 -4.66 -15.10
CA ASP A 466 -20.10 -4.39 -16.54
C ASP A 466 -18.69 -4.66 -17.06
N TRP A 467 -18.54 -4.59 -18.37
CA TRP A 467 -17.23 -4.50 -18.98
C TRP A 467 -17.23 -3.55 -20.19
N ALA A 468 -16.08 -2.92 -20.43
CA ALA A 468 -15.84 -2.00 -21.52
C ALA A 468 -14.59 -2.41 -22.31
N GLY A 469 -14.56 -2.11 -23.62
CA GLY A 469 -13.42 -2.44 -24.48
C GLY A 469 -13.84 -2.84 -25.89
N ALA A 470 -12.93 -3.47 -26.63
CA ALA A 470 -13.25 -4.03 -27.94
C ALA A 470 -14.15 -5.26 -27.82
N GLU A 471 -14.95 -5.52 -28.85
CA GLU A 471 -15.80 -6.72 -28.91
C GLU A 471 -14.95 -8.00 -28.84
N ALA A 472 -15.48 -9.00 -28.16
CA ALA A 472 -14.78 -10.25 -27.89
C ALA A 472 -15.67 -11.46 -28.23
N PRO A 473 -15.68 -11.91 -29.50
CA PRO A 473 -16.47 -13.06 -29.93
C PRO A 473 -16.20 -14.29 -29.06
N GLY A 474 -17.25 -14.88 -28.49
CA GLY A 474 -17.15 -16.04 -27.61
C GLY A 474 -16.83 -15.72 -26.14
N ALA A 475 -16.66 -14.45 -25.76
CA ALA A 475 -16.49 -14.09 -24.36
C ALA A 475 -17.75 -14.36 -23.53
N ARG A 476 -17.55 -14.67 -22.24
CA ARG A 476 -18.61 -14.93 -21.27
C ARG A 476 -18.41 -14.07 -20.02
N PHE A 477 -19.49 -13.52 -19.49
CA PHE A 477 -19.47 -12.72 -18.26
C PHE A 477 -20.13 -13.47 -17.12
N GLY A 478 -19.58 -13.36 -15.91
CA GLY A 478 -20.11 -13.97 -14.71
C GLY A 478 -19.66 -13.22 -13.46
N PHE A 479 -19.91 -13.84 -12.31
CA PHE A 479 -19.53 -13.31 -11.01
C PHE A 479 -18.99 -14.43 -10.15
N ASP A 480 -17.96 -14.12 -9.37
CA ASP A 480 -17.47 -14.98 -8.31
C ASP A 480 -17.89 -14.40 -6.96
N TYR A 481 -18.12 -15.28 -5.98
CA TYR A 481 -18.29 -14.90 -4.58
C TYR A 481 -17.54 -15.84 -3.66
N ARG A 482 -17.22 -15.39 -2.44
CA ARG A 482 -16.69 -16.24 -1.37
C ARG A 482 -17.13 -15.73 -0.01
N ILE A 483 -17.14 -16.63 0.95
CA ILE A 483 -17.39 -16.29 2.36
C ILE A 483 -16.12 -15.67 2.95
N ILE A 484 -16.31 -14.60 3.72
CA ILE A 484 -15.27 -13.96 4.52
C ILE A 484 -15.70 -13.89 5.99
N THR A 485 -14.74 -14.01 6.90
CA THR A 485 -14.98 -13.97 8.36
C THR A 485 -14.45 -12.70 9.03
N GLY A 486 -14.08 -11.69 8.23
CA GLY A 486 -13.39 -10.47 8.67
C GLY A 486 -12.56 -9.83 7.54
N GLU A 487 -11.85 -8.76 7.88
CA GLU A 487 -11.11 -7.95 6.90
C GLU A 487 -9.67 -8.45 6.64
N ASP A 488 -9.12 -9.27 7.55
CA ASP A 488 -7.76 -9.85 7.43
C ASP A 488 -7.69 -10.77 6.18
N THR A 489 -6.55 -10.77 5.50
CA THR A 489 -6.16 -11.81 4.53
C THR A 489 -6.54 -13.23 4.98
N ARG A 490 -6.42 -13.56 6.27
CA ARG A 490 -6.77 -14.87 6.82
C ARG A 490 -8.26 -15.13 6.99
N SER A 491 -9.07 -14.09 6.93
CA SER A 491 -10.52 -14.21 6.97
C SER A 491 -11.10 -14.72 5.65
N ARG A 492 -10.28 -14.94 4.62
CA ARG A 492 -10.66 -15.46 3.29
C ARG A 492 -10.30 -16.94 3.16
N LEU A 493 -10.80 -17.77 4.08
CA LEU A 493 -10.50 -19.21 4.14
C LEU A 493 -11.15 -20.03 3.02
N HIS A 494 -12.17 -19.47 2.36
CA HIS A 494 -12.91 -20.14 1.30
C HIS A 494 -12.44 -19.66 -0.08
N GLY A 495 -12.20 -20.62 -0.98
CA GLY A 495 -11.97 -20.34 -2.38
C GLY A 495 -13.18 -19.68 -3.04
N TRP A 496 -12.93 -19.01 -4.17
CA TRP A 496 -13.99 -18.41 -4.98
C TRP A 496 -14.97 -19.47 -5.50
N GLN A 497 -16.25 -19.18 -5.38
CA GLN A 497 -17.37 -19.92 -5.98
C GLN A 497 -17.84 -19.16 -7.21
N HIS A 498 -18.14 -19.88 -8.29
CA HIS A 498 -18.45 -19.30 -9.59
C HIS A 498 -19.96 -19.37 -9.87
N LEU A 499 -20.60 -18.23 -10.16
CA LEU A 499 -21.98 -18.20 -10.63
C LEU A 499 -22.08 -18.54 -12.13
N PRO A 500 -23.27 -18.98 -12.60
CA PRO A 500 -23.49 -19.27 -14.01
C PRO A 500 -23.14 -18.09 -14.92
N GLN A 501 -22.35 -18.36 -15.95
CA GLN A 501 -21.85 -17.36 -16.88
C GLN A 501 -22.76 -17.18 -18.09
N GLN A 502 -22.87 -15.94 -18.56
CA GLN A 502 -23.74 -15.50 -19.65
C GLN A 502 -22.90 -15.13 -20.90
N PRO A 503 -23.41 -15.29 -22.13
CA PRO A 503 -22.74 -14.82 -23.33
C PRO A 503 -22.51 -13.30 -23.29
N ALA A 504 -21.29 -12.87 -23.60
CA ALA A 504 -20.87 -11.48 -23.45
C ALA A 504 -19.92 -11.02 -24.56
N SER A 505 -20.33 -11.20 -25.81
CA SER A 505 -19.47 -10.82 -26.96
C SER A 505 -19.37 -9.32 -27.22
N HIS A 506 -20.28 -8.52 -26.66
CA HIS A 506 -20.30 -7.06 -26.75
C HIS A 506 -20.20 -6.44 -25.35
N PRO A 507 -19.54 -5.27 -25.20
CA PRO A 507 -19.56 -4.51 -23.95
C PRO A 507 -20.97 -4.23 -23.45
N GLY A 508 -21.16 -4.28 -22.14
CA GLY A 508 -22.48 -4.08 -21.53
C GLY A 508 -22.53 -4.41 -20.06
N SER A 509 -23.71 -4.23 -19.48
CA SER A 509 -23.99 -4.52 -18.07
C SER A 509 -24.63 -5.89 -17.91
N TYR A 510 -24.27 -6.56 -16.82
CA TYR A 510 -24.72 -7.90 -16.47
C TYR A 510 -25.12 -7.95 -15.01
N SER A 511 -26.00 -8.89 -14.68
CA SER A 511 -26.34 -9.21 -13.30
C SER A 511 -26.52 -10.70 -13.09
N ALA A 512 -26.33 -11.13 -11.85
CA ALA A 512 -26.60 -12.48 -11.39
C ALA A 512 -27.13 -12.44 -9.96
N THR A 513 -27.99 -13.40 -9.60
CA THR A 513 -28.49 -13.54 -8.23
C THR A 513 -28.01 -14.85 -7.61
N PHE A 514 -27.84 -14.84 -6.29
CA PHE A 514 -27.63 -16.05 -5.50
C PHE A 514 -28.27 -15.90 -4.12
N HIS A 515 -28.50 -17.05 -3.47
CA HIS A 515 -29.06 -17.12 -2.11
C HIS A 515 -27.92 -17.26 -1.10
N PRO A 516 -27.62 -16.24 -0.30
CA PRO A 516 -26.60 -16.33 0.73
C PRO A 516 -27.12 -16.98 2.01
N ASP A 517 -26.20 -17.51 2.83
CA ASP A 517 -26.46 -17.76 4.25
C ASP A 517 -26.54 -16.42 5.01
N PRO A 518 -27.63 -16.13 5.75
CA PRO A 518 -27.81 -14.87 6.48
C PRO A 518 -26.77 -14.58 7.56
N GLN A 519 -26.02 -15.58 8.05
CA GLN A 519 -25.04 -15.39 9.13
C GLN A 519 -23.62 -15.10 8.61
N GLU A 520 -23.42 -15.14 7.29
CA GLU A 520 -22.11 -15.04 6.67
C GLU A 520 -21.90 -13.69 6.00
N GLN A 521 -20.62 -13.27 5.92
CA GLN A 521 -20.22 -12.13 5.10
C GLN A 521 -19.61 -12.60 3.78
N TYR A 522 -19.80 -11.81 2.73
CA TYR A 522 -19.39 -12.19 1.39
C TYR A 522 -18.55 -11.12 0.72
N GLU A 523 -17.56 -11.58 -0.04
CA GLU A 523 -16.90 -10.80 -1.08
C GLU A 523 -17.33 -11.33 -2.44
N PHE A 524 -17.45 -10.43 -3.41
CA PHE A 524 -17.78 -10.76 -4.77
C PHE A 524 -16.96 -9.94 -5.76
N ARG A 525 -16.83 -10.48 -6.97
CA ARG A 525 -16.16 -9.82 -8.09
C ARG A 525 -16.80 -10.25 -9.40
N SER A 526 -16.70 -9.39 -10.39
CA SER A 526 -17.11 -9.67 -11.76
C SER A 526 -15.98 -10.41 -12.49
N VAL A 527 -16.36 -11.29 -13.42
CA VAL A 527 -15.42 -12.10 -14.20
C VAL A 527 -15.80 -12.03 -15.67
N LEU A 528 -14.85 -11.68 -16.51
CA LEU A 528 -14.95 -11.80 -17.96
C LEU A 528 -14.00 -12.89 -18.45
N LEU A 529 -14.55 -14.00 -18.92
CA LEU A 529 -13.83 -15.02 -19.65
C LEU A 529 -13.69 -14.60 -21.11
N HIS A 530 -12.61 -13.90 -21.42
CA HIS A 530 -12.21 -13.58 -22.77
C HIS A 530 -11.54 -14.82 -23.43
N PRO A 531 -11.65 -15.03 -24.75
CA PRO A 531 -11.03 -16.20 -25.42
C PRO A 531 -9.52 -16.36 -25.18
N LEU A 532 -8.83 -15.25 -24.91
CA LEU A 532 -7.40 -15.23 -24.57
C LEU A 532 -7.14 -15.13 -23.06
N LEU A 533 -8.03 -14.52 -22.27
CA LEU A 533 -7.73 -14.07 -20.91
C LEU A 533 -8.91 -14.29 -19.96
N THR A 534 -8.62 -14.49 -18.68
CA THR A 534 -9.62 -14.30 -17.63
C THR A 534 -9.36 -12.96 -16.95
N LEU A 535 -10.35 -12.08 -16.97
CA LEU A 535 -10.26 -10.73 -16.44
C LEU A 535 -11.22 -10.57 -15.26
N TYR A 536 -10.78 -9.84 -14.23
CA TYR A 536 -11.53 -9.67 -12.99
C TYR A 536 -11.82 -8.20 -12.75
N GLY A 537 -13.02 -7.91 -12.26
CA GLY A 537 -13.35 -6.62 -11.67
C GLY A 537 -12.79 -6.49 -10.24
N GLU A 538 -13.00 -5.32 -9.65
CA GLU A 538 -12.68 -5.06 -8.25
C GLU A 538 -13.45 -6.00 -7.32
N THR A 539 -12.85 -6.34 -6.18
CA THR A 539 -13.54 -7.09 -5.13
C THR A 539 -14.35 -6.13 -4.28
N VAL A 540 -15.64 -6.41 -4.11
CA VAL A 540 -16.54 -5.64 -3.26
C VAL A 540 -17.07 -6.53 -2.15
N SER A 541 -17.09 -6.02 -0.92
CA SER A 541 -17.67 -6.72 0.23
C SER A 541 -19.13 -6.31 0.43
N ALA A 542 -19.99 -7.25 0.80
CA ALA A 542 -21.33 -6.97 1.29
C ALA A 542 -21.57 -7.69 2.62
N SER A 543 -21.94 -6.90 3.63
CA SER A 543 -22.52 -7.43 4.87
C SER A 543 -24.00 -7.70 4.64
N ILE A 544 -24.42 -8.91 4.99
CA ILE A 544 -25.82 -9.32 4.93
C ILE A 544 -26.41 -9.04 6.30
N HIS A 545 -27.45 -8.21 6.34
CA HIS A 545 -28.21 -7.92 7.55
C HIS A 545 -29.61 -8.50 7.46
#